data_AF-A0A7U9RUK0-F1
#
_entry.id   AF-A0A7U9RUK0-F1
#
_cell.length_a   1.000
_cell.length_b   1.000
_cell.length_c   1.000
_cell.angle_alpha   90.00
_cell.angle_beta   90.00
_cell.angle_gamma   90.00
#
_symmetry.space_group_name_H-M   'P 1'
#
loop_
_entity.id
_entity.type
_entity.pdbx_description
1 polymer ?
#
loop_
_entity_poly.entity_id
_entity_poly.type
_entity_poly.pdbx_seq_one_letter_code
_entity_poly.pdbx_strand_id
1 'polypeptide(L)' 'MVQGWNINENFDEIDIVESSCFLIKEHAQEELQRMQNRYQRIEWVLDCSIIGNLGWREGFVRIVNGQPVSTIKT' A
#
# COMPACT_ATOMS: atom_id res chain seq x y z
N MET A 1 0.44 4.74 -6.23
CA MET A 1 -0.28 4.04 -7.32
C MET A 1 -1.72 3.84 -6.89
N VAL A 2 -2.68 3.87 -7.81
CA VAL A 2 -4.07 3.50 -7.54
C VAL A 2 -4.31 2.07 -7.99
N GLN A 3 -4.96 1.27 -7.15
CA GLN A 3 -5.40 -0.08 -7.47
C GLN A 3 -6.83 -0.30 -6.99
N GLY A 4 -7.62 -1.08 -7.74
CA GLY A 4 -8.97 -1.47 -7.36
C GLY A 4 -9.26 -2.91 -7.76
N TRP A 5 -10.07 -3.61 -6.97
CA TRP A 5 -10.35 -5.04 -7.15
C TRP A 5 -11.75 -5.42 -6.69
N ASN A 6 -12.17 -6.62 -7.09
CA ASN A 6 -13.33 -7.31 -6.57
C ASN A 6 -12.90 -8.46 -5.66
N ILE A 7 -13.83 -8.94 -4.83
CA ILE A 7 -13.62 -10.11 -3.98
C ILE A 7 -14.57 -11.21 -4.45
N ASN A 8 -14.04 -12.41 -4.70
CA ASN A 8 -14.85 -13.57 -5.08
C ASN A 8 -15.45 -14.28 -3.85
N GLU A 9 -16.19 -15.36 -4.08
CA GLU A 9 -16.80 -16.17 -3.01
C GLU A 9 -15.80 -16.85 -2.06
N ASN A 10 -14.55 -17.01 -2.49
CA ASN A 10 -13.45 -17.57 -1.69
C ASN A 10 -12.65 -16.50 -0.94
N PHE A 11 -13.09 -15.24 -0.99
CA PHE A 11 -12.39 -14.08 -0.45
C PHE A 11 -11.07 -13.72 -1.17
N ASP A 12 -10.88 -14.20 -2.40
CA ASP A 12 -9.72 -13.83 -3.21
C ASP A 12 -9.95 -12.52 -3.95
N GLU A 13 -8.88 -11.76 -4.13
CA GLU A 13 -8.85 -10.57 -4.98
C GLU A 13 -8.90 -10.97 -6.47
N ILE A 14 -9.86 -10.40 -7.19
CA ILE A 14 -10.09 -10.66 -8.62
C ILE A 14 -10.35 -9.35 -9.38
N ASP A 15 -10.32 -9.42 -10.71
CA ASP A 15 -10.57 -8.28 -11.61
C ASP A 15 -9.68 -7.05 -11.34
N ILE A 16 -8.46 -7.26 -10.86
CA ILE A 16 -7.54 -6.20 -10.43
C ILE A 16 -7.30 -5.20 -11.57
N VAL A 17 -7.43 -3.92 -11.26
CA VAL A 17 -7.03 -2.80 -12.13
C VAL A 17 -6.03 -1.92 -11.42
N GLU A 18 -5.01 -1.48 -12.14
CA GLU A 18 -3.91 -0.68 -11.63
C GLU A 18 -3.65 0.51 -12.55
N SER A 19 -3.21 1.61 -11.96
CA SER A 19 -2.70 2.79 -12.67
C SER A 19 -1.18 2.78 -12.71
N SER A 20 -0.60 3.74 -13.43
CA SER A 20 0.81 4.07 -13.31
C SER A 20 1.17 4.57 -11.89
N CYS A 21 2.45 4.53 -11.55
CA CYS A 21 2.96 5.18 -10.34
C CYS A 21 2.89 6.70 -10.44
N PHE A 22 2.57 7.36 -9.33
CA PHE A 22 2.52 8.81 -9.21
C PHE A 22 3.52 9.28 -8.15
N LEU A 23 4.23 10.37 -8.45
CA LEU A 23 5.19 11.00 -7.52
C LEU A 23 4.53 12.04 -6.60
N ILE A 24 3.32 12.48 -6.94
CA ILE A 24 2.59 13.56 -6.28
C ILE A 24 1.24 13.01 -5.83
N LYS A 25 0.87 13.26 -4.57
CA LYS A 25 -0.34 12.70 -3.96
C LYS A 25 -1.60 13.20 -4.67
N GLU A 26 -1.62 14.46 -5.04
CA GLU A 26 -2.74 15.13 -5.72
C GLU A 26 -3.04 14.43 -7.06
N HIS A 27 -2.02 14.12 -7.86
CA HIS A 27 -2.20 13.39 -9.12
C HIS A 27 -2.74 11.97 -8.89
N ALA A 28 -2.27 11.30 -7.83
CA ALA A 28 -2.74 9.97 -7.48
C ALA A 28 -4.22 10.00 -7.03
N GLN A 29 -4.66 11.07 -6.36
CA GLN A 29 -6.06 11.28 -5.96
C GLN A 29 -6.96 11.61 -7.15
N GLU A 30 -6.50 12.44 -8.09
CA GLU A 30 -7.22 12.70 -9.34
C GLU A 30 -7.40 11.42 -10.16
N GLU A 31 -6.36 10.59 -10.23
CA GLU A 31 -6.45 9.31 -10.93
C GLU A 31 -7.40 8.34 -10.24
N LEU A 32 -7.43 8.31 -8.90
CA LEU A 32 -8.40 7.50 -8.14
C LEU A 32 -9.83 7.84 -8.54
N GLN A 33 -10.17 9.13 -8.61
CA GLN A 33 -11.50 9.57 -9.05
C GLN A 33 -11.79 9.13 -10.50
N ARG A 34 -10.83 9.28 -11.40
CA ARG A 34 -10.99 8.84 -12.81
C ARG A 34 -11.21 7.34 -12.92
N MET A 35 -10.44 6.55 -12.19
CA MET A 35 -10.55 5.09 -12.21
C MET A 35 -11.86 4.61 -11.58
N GLN A 36 -12.32 5.22 -10.48
CA GLN A 36 -13.62 4.90 -9.88
C GLN A 36 -14.79 5.19 -10.82
N ASN A 37 -14.69 6.23 -11.64
CA ASN A 37 -15.69 6.53 -12.66
C ASN A 37 -15.63 5.56 -13.86
N ARG A 38 -14.46 5.00 -14.16
CA ARG A 38 -14.23 4.12 -15.30
C ARG A 38 -14.49 2.65 -15.01
N TYR A 39 -14.18 2.21 -13.79
CA TYR A 39 -14.25 0.80 -13.39
C TYR A 39 -15.16 0.66 -12.18
N GLN A 40 -16.08 -0.29 -12.24
CA GLN A 40 -16.84 -0.70 -11.06
C GLN A 40 -16.01 -1.73 -10.29
N ARG A 41 -15.44 -1.31 -9.17
CA ARG A 41 -14.73 -2.16 -8.19
C ARG A 41 -15.30 -1.91 -6.81
N ILE A 42 -15.40 -2.96 -6.01
CA ILE A 42 -15.91 -2.86 -4.63
C ILE A 42 -14.85 -2.35 -3.66
N GLU A 43 -13.56 -2.60 -3.94
CA GLU A 43 -12.43 -2.14 -3.12
C GLU A 43 -11.47 -1.27 -3.93
N TRP A 44 -10.85 -0.31 -3.24
CA TRP A 44 -9.88 0.63 -3.80
C TRP A 44 -8.78 0.93 -2.78
N VAL A 45 -7.55 1.01 -3.26
CA VAL A 45 -6.40 1.48 -2.48
C VAL A 45 -5.61 2.54 -3.24
N LEU A 46 -5.16 3.54 -2.49
CA LEU A 46 -4.14 4.47 -2.92
C LEU A 46 -2.82 4.06 -2.27
N ASP A 47 -2.04 3.24 -2.97
CA ASP A 47 -0.70 2.87 -2.51
C ASP A 47 0.19 4.11 -2.48
N CYS A 48 0.53 4.53 -1.26
CA CYS A 48 1.36 5.69 -0.97
C CYS A 48 2.81 5.29 -0.69
N SER A 49 3.31 4.23 -1.33
CA SER A 49 4.72 3.87 -1.31
C SER A 49 5.56 4.97 -1.96
N ILE A 50 5.97 5.97 -1.17
CA ILE A 50 6.93 6.99 -1.60
C ILE A 50 8.29 6.29 -1.65
N ILE A 51 8.79 6.02 -2.86
CA ILE A 51 10.17 5.58 -3.05
C ILE A 51 11.09 6.68 -2.48
N GLY A 52 11.77 6.38 -1.37
CA GLY A 52 12.59 7.33 -0.61
C GLY A 52 12.03 7.75 0.75
N ASN A 53 10.76 7.48 1.07
CA ASN A 53 10.23 7.59 2.45
C ASN A 53 10.44 6.29 3.25
N LEU A 54 11.52 5.61 2.87
CA LEU A 54 12.09 4.50 3.58
C LEU A 54 12.76 5.07 4.83
N GLY A 55 11.98 5.23 5.91
CA GLY A 55 12.51 5.27 7.26
C GLY A 55 13.11 3.90 7.66
N TRP A 56 13.88 3.26 6.77
CA TRP A 56 14.66 2.09 7.08
C TRP A 56 15.73 2.54 8.06
N ARG A 57 15.43 2.36 9.35
CA ARG A 57 16.52 2.18 10.31
C ARG A 57 17.00 0.76 10.08
N GLU A 58 18.19 0.62 9.51
CA GLU A 58 18.89 -0.66 9.54
C GLU A 58 18.93 -1.18 10.98
N GLY A 59 18.39 -2.39 11.20
CA GLY A 59 18.43 -3.05 12.49
C GLY A 59 17.41 -4.18 12.61
N PHE A 60 17.84 -5.31 13.17
CA PHE A 60 16.95 -6.39 13.60
C PHE A 60 16.59 -6.15 15.08
N VAL A 61 15.29 -6.08 15.40
CA VAL A 61 14.83 -6.08 16.80
C VAL A 61 14.55 -7.52 17.20
N ARG A 62 15.25 -8.03 18.21
CA ARG A 62 14.97 -9.35 18.79
C ARG A 62 13.78 -9.25 19.74
N ILE A 63 12.74 -10.05 19.50
CA ILE A 63 11.61 -10.21 20.43
C ILE A 63 11.90 -11.37 21.38
N VAL A 64 11.72 -11.15 22.69
CA VAL A 64 11.77 -12.22 23.71
C VAL A 64 10.51 -12.12 24.57
N ASN A 65 9.77 -13.23 24.71
CA ASN A 65 8.50 -13.30 25.44
C ASN A 65 7.47 -12.24 25.01
N GLY A 66 7.39 -11.96 23.71
CA GLY A 66 6.43 -11.00 23.15
C GLY A 66 6.78 -9.52 23.36
N GLN A 67 7.94 -9.21 23.93
CA GLN A 67 8.42 -7.84 24.13
C GLN A 67 9.67 -7.58 23.28
N PRO A 68 9.76 -6.42 22.60
CA PRO A 68 10.97 -6.05 21.87
C PRO A 68 12.10 -5.75 22.84
N VAL A 69 13.22 -6.45 22.69
CA VAL A 69 14.42 -6.22 23.48
C VAL A 69 15.29 -5.22 22.71
N SER A 70 15.30 -3.97 23.16
CA SER A 70 16.22 -2.96 22.64
C SER A 70 17.64 -3.32 23.07
N THR A 71 18.43 -3.86 22.15
CA THR A 71 19.89 -3.90 22.35
C THR A 71 20.45 -2.66 21.69
N ILE A 72 20.54 -1.55 22.42
CA ILE A 72 21.39 -0.43 22.00
C ILE A 72 22.75 -0.65 22.66
N LYS A 73 23.77 -0.89 21.85
CA LYS A 73 24.89 0.05 21.68
C LYS A 73 25.87 -0.46 20.63
N THR A 74 26.25 0.47 19.76
CA THR A 74 27.51 0.55 18.99
C THR A 74 28.71 0.05 19.77
#